data_AF-A0A3D3CD91-F1
#
_entry.id   AF-A0A3D3CD91-F1
#
_cell.length_a   1.000
_cell.length_b   1.000
_cell.length_c   1.000
_cell.angle_alpha   90.00
_cell.angle_beta   90.00
_cell.angle_gamma   90.00
#
_symmetry.space_group_name_H-M   'P 1'
#
loop_
_entity.id
_entity.type
_entity.pdbx_description
1 polymer ?
#
loop_
_entity_poly.entity_id
_entity_poly.type
_entity_poly.pdbx_seq_one_letter_code
_entity_poly.pdbx_strand_id
1 'polypeptide(L)'
;APAATDQEHPVTYLLSDPTVPDRSRAILGVGEDPTVVLEERLLTLVRWGAELLAVPCNTAHFFIDRFRDRLPVPLVHIIEETVAAAVAIEPKGAWLLATRGTMESGLYQKYAEKRGYPLFTPSPEDQRTVQESIELVKAGRSDDGGVLLRPLVERLWTVRDIPICAACTELPLAYDASG
;
A
#
# COMPACT_ATOMS: atom_id res chain seq x y z
N ALA A 1 -17.63 -6.26 10.57
CA ALA A 1 -19.08 -6.32 10.22
C ALA A 1 -19.67 -4.94 10.50
N PRO A 2 -20.75 -4.52 9.82
CA PRO A 2 -21.48 -3.32 10.25
C PRO A 2 -21.95 -3.49 11.69
N ALA A 3 -21.92 -2.40 12.46
CA ALA A 3 -22.30 -2.35 13.86
C ALA A 3 -23.50 -1.39 14.03
N ALA A 4 -24.47 -1.76 14.86
CA ALA A 4 -25.62 -0.95 15.23
C ALA A 4 -25.42 -0.21 16.56
N THR A 5 -24.45 -0.65 17.37
CA THR A 5 -24.08 -0.04 18.65
C THR A 5 -22.56 0.02 18.81
N ASP A 6 -22.09 0.90 19.69
CA ASP A 6 -20.66 1.06 19.97
C ASP A 6 -20.00 -0.27 20.39
N GLN A 7 -20.71 -1.11 21.16
CA GLN A 7 -20.20 -2.37 21.71
C GLN A 7 -20.02 -3.47 20.65
N GLU A 8 -20.59 -3.30 19.46
CA GLU A 8 -20.44 -4.23 18.35
C GLU A 8 -19.20 -3.91 17.48
N HIS A 9 -18.56 -2.75 17.69
CA HIS A 9 -17.31 -2.42 17.01
C HIS A 9 -16.15 -3.27 17.56
N PRO A 10 -15.18 -3.65 16.70
CA PRO A 10 -14.01 -4.39 17.14
C PRO A 10 -13.12 -3.52 18.03
N VAL A 11 -12.62 -4.10 19.13
CA VAL A 11 -11.55 -3.49 19.93
C VAL A 11 -10.33 -3.30 19.03
N THR A 12 -9.88 -2.05 18.90
CA THR A 12 -8.79 -1.68 17.99
C THR A 12 -7.69 -0.98 18.77
N TYR A 13 -6.47 -1.48 18.62
CA TYR A 13 -5.25 -0.81 19.10
C TYR A 13 -4.54 -0.16 17.92
N LEU A 14 -4.22 1.13 18.04
CA LEU A 14 -3.50 1.88 17.02
C LEU A 14 -2.16 2.36 17.56
N LEU A 15 -1.08 1.95 16.89
CA LEU A 15 0.26 2.47 17.10
C LEU A 15 0.70 3.22 15.85
N SER A 16 0.52 4.54 15.87
CA SER A 16 0.95 5.43 14.79
C SER A 16 2.32 6.01 15.13
N ASP A 17 3.38 5.36 14.68
CA ASP A 17 4.76 5.80 14.88
C ASP A 17 5.33 6.44 13.59
N PRO A 18 5.37 7.78 13.48
CA PRO A 18 5.94 8.46 12.32
C PRO A 18 7.47 8.43 12.30
N THR A 19 8.14 7.93 13.35
CA THR A 19 9.61 7.88 13.45
C THR A 19 10.23 6.68 12.74
N VAL A 20 9.41 5.72 12.29
CA VAL A 20 9.88 4.58 11.47
C VAL A 20 10.61 5.10 10.23
N PRO A 21 11.87 4.67 9.96
CA PRO A 21 12.64 5.12 8.81
C PRO A 21 11.90 4.99 7.47
N ASP A 22 12.27 5.81 6.47
CA ASP A 22 11.61 5.80 5.17
C ASP A 22 11.90 4.49 4.41
N ARG A 23 10.83 3.73 4.17
CA ARG A 23 10.90 2.40 3.54
C ARG A 23 11.41 2.48 2.10
N SER A 24 11.00 3.48 1.33
CA SER A 24 11.41 3.62 -0.07
C SER A 24 12.91 3.88 -0.16
N ARG A 25 13.44 4.79 0.65
CA ARG A 25 14.88 5.06 0.73
C ARG A 25 15.68 3.83 1.15
N ALA A 26 15.18 3.07 2.13
CA ALA A 26 15.81 1.85 2.61
C ALA A 26 15.86 0.76 1.52
N ILE A 27 14.76 0.54 0.78
CA ILE A 27 14.71 -0.39 -0.37
C ILE A 27 15.74 0.00 -1.44
N LEU A 28 15.94 1.30 -1.65
CA LEU A 28 16.89 1.84 -2.62
C LEU A 28 18.35 1.88 -2.12
N GLY A 29 18.62 1.37 -0.91
CA GLY A 29 19.96 1.32 -0.33
C GLY A 29 20.53 2.66 0.15
N VAL A 30 19.69 3.70 0.29
CA VAL A 30 20.10 5.06 0.69
C VAL A 30 19.50 5.51 2.03
N GLY A 31 18.82 4.62 2.74
CA GLY A 31 18.13 4.89 4.00
C GLY A 31 18.41 3.80 5.03
N GLU A 32 18.08 4.09 6.29
CA GLU A 32 18.16 3.15 7.40
C GLU A 32 17.14 2.02 7.24
N ASP A 33 17.54 0.79 7.55
CA ASP A 33 16.67 -0.38 7.48
C ASP A 33 15.62 -0.35 8.61
N PRO A 34 14.30 -0.29 8.29
CA PRO A 34 13.24 -0.19 9.28
C PRO A 34 12.84 -1.53 9.90
N THR A 35 13.47 -2.66 9.52
CA THR A 35 13.03 -4.03 9.90
C THR A 35 12.88 -4.17 11.42
N VAL A 36 13.90 -3.78 12.18
CA VAL A 36 13.93 -3.95 13.65
C VAL A 36 12.83 -3.12 14.30
N VAL A 37 12.68 -1.86 13.88
CA VAL A 37 11.65 -0.96 14.43
C VAL A 37 10.26 -1.50 14.09
N LEU A 38 10.01 -1.93 12.84
CA LEU A 38 8.73 -2.51 12.44
C LEU A 38 8.37 -3.75 13.27
N GLU A 39 9.32 -4.66 13.46
CA GLU A 39 9.13 -5.87 14.29
C GLU A 39 8.78 -5.50 15.74
N GLU A 40 9.52 -4.55 16.34
CA GLU A 40 9.27 -4.08 17.70
C GLU A 40 7.88 -3.44 17.87
N ARG A 41 7.45 -2.64 16.89
CA ARG A 41 6.13 -1.98 16.91
C ARG A 41 4.99 -2.98 16.80
N LEU A 42 5.13 -4.00 15.95
CA LEU A 42 4.15 -5.09 15.86
C LEU A 42 4.10 -5.92 17.15
N LEU A 43 5.25 -6.25 17.73
CA LEU A 43 5.31 -6.94 19.03
C LEU A 43 4.74 -6.07 20.18
N THR A 44 4.82 -4.74 20.07
CA THR A 44 4.17 -3.84 21.03
C THR A 44 2.66 -3.95 20.99
N LEU A 45 2.06 -3.97 19.79
CA LEU A 45 0.63 -4.19 19.62
C LEU A 45 0.18 -5.54 20.19
N VAL A 46 0.98 -6.60 20.00
CA VAL A 46 0.71 -7.90 20.64
C VAL A 46 0.71 -7.80 22.16
N ARG A 47 1.69 -7.10 22.76
CA ARG A 47 1.72 -6.87 24.21
C ARG A 47 0.55 -6.06 24.74
N TRP A 48 -0.08 -5.23 23.90
CA TRP A 48 -1.32 -4.53 24.24
C TRP A 48 -2.57 -5.41 24.18
N GLY A 49 -2.46 -6.62 23.62
CA GLY A 49 -3.55 -7.58 23.50
C GLY A 49 -4.08 -7.79 22.09
N ALA A 50 -3.38 -7.31 21.05
CA ALA A 50 -3.81 -7.56 19.67
C ALA A 50 -3.65 -9.06 19.30
N GLU A 51 -4.75 -9.67 18.87
CA GLU A 51 -4.80 -11.07 18.38
C GLU A 51 -4.70 -11.20 16.85
N LEU A 52 -4.74 -10.06 16.15
CA LEU A 52 -4.60 -9.95 14.70
C LEU A 52 -3.87 -8.63 14.38
N LEU A 53 -2.93 -8.67 13.45
CA LEU A 53 -2.15 -7.51 13.03
C LEU A 53 -2.49 -7.11 11.59
N ALA A 54 -2.45 -5.82 11.32
CA ALA A 54 -2.51 -5.27 9.97
C ALA A 54 -1.61 -4.03 9.90
N VAL A 55 -0.98 -3.80 8.75
CA VAL A 55 -0.10 -2.65 8.53
C VAL A 55 -0.61 -1.86 7.32
N PRO A 56 -1.08 -0.62 7.47
CA PRO A 56 -1.56 0.19 6.35
C PRO A 56 -0.38 0.84 5.60
N CYS A 57 0.57 0.05 5.11
CA CYS A 57 1.71 0.56 4.34
C CYS A 57 2.27 -0.53 3.40
N ASN A 58 2.15 -0.30 2.09
CA ASN A 58 2.62 -1.25 1.08
C ASN A 58 4.13 -1.49 1.14
N THR A 59 4.94 -0.43 1.22
CA THR A 59 6.40 -0.55 1.25
C THR A 59 6.93 -1.19 2.54
N ALA A 60 6.20 -1.12 3.66
CA ALA A 60 6.58 -1.80 4.89
C ALA A 60 6.57 -3.32 4.74
N HIS A 61 5.73 -3.85 3.86
CA HIS A 61 5.60 -5.30 3.66
C HIS A 61 6.85 -5.94 3.04
N PHE A 62 7.69 -5.15 2.35
CA PHE A 62 8.99 -5.62 1.89
C PHE A 62 9.88 -6.08 3.07
N PHE A 63 9.80 -5.39 4.20
CA PHE A 63 10.58 -5.69 5.41
C PHE A 63 9.86 -6.69 6.32
N ILE A 64 8.53 -6.58 6.41
CA ILE A 64 7.69 -7.51 7.19
C ILE A 64 7.84 -8.94 6.68
N ASP A 65 7.98 -9.15 5.36
CA ASP A 65 8.24 -10.47 4.77
C ASP A 65 9.46 -11.19 5.36
N ARG A 66 10.41 -10.47 5.98
CA ARG A 66 11.60 -11.05 6.60
C ARG A 66 11.34 -11.67 7.97
N PHE A 67 10.23 -11.33 8.62
CA PHE A 67 9.97 -11.71 10.00
C PHE A 67 8.52 -12.09 10.32
N ARG A 68 7.57 -11.88 9.39
CA ARG A 68 6.14 -12.12 9.63
C ARG A 68 5.83 -13.52 10.15
N ASP A 69 6.55 -14.54 9.67
CA ASP A 69 6.34 -15.93 10.07
C ASP A 69 6.79 -16.22 11.52
N ARG A 70 7.50 -15.27 12.14
CA ARG A 70 7.93 -15.30 13.55
C ARG A 70 7.02 -14.50 14.48
N LEU A 71 6.00 -13.81 13.94
CA LEU A 71 5.04 -13.07 14.76
C LEU A 71 4.17 -14.07 15.56
N PRO A 72 3.87 -13.76 16.83
CA PRO A 72 3.09 -14.66 17.69
C PRO A 72 1.60 -14.70 17.36
N VAL A 73 1.12 -13.78 16.52
CA VAL A 73 -0.27 -13.68 16.05
C VAL A 73 -0.29 -13.45 14.54
N PRO A 74 -1.39 -13.80 13.84
CA PRO A 74 -1.49 -13.62 12.40
C PRO A 74 -1.37 -12.14 11.98
N LEU A 75 -0.80 -11.93 10.80
CA LEU A 75 -0.73 -10.63 10.13
C LEU A 75 -1.48 -10.70 8.80
N VAL A 76 -2.44 -9.81 8.59
CA VAL A 76 -3.12 -9.61 7.32
C VAL A 76 -2.17 -8.86 6.37
N HIS A 77 -1.71 -9.55 5.33
CA HIS A 77 -0.74 -8.99 4.40
C HIS A 77 -1.43 -8.18 3.31
N ILE A 78 -1.30 -6.84 3.35
CA ILE A 78 -2.10 -5.93 2.50
C ILE A 78 -2.03 -6.28 1.01
N ILE A 79 -0.86 -6.67 0.52
CA ILE A 79 -0.63 -6.98 -0.90
C ILE A 79 -1.23 -8.33 -1.29
N GLU A 80 -1.19 -9.31 -0.38
CA GLU A 80 -1.75 -10.63 -0.67
C GLU A 80 -3.27 -10.50 -0.81
N GLU A 81 -3.91 -9.78 0.12
CA GLU A 81 -5.34 -9.50 0.09
C GLU A 81 -5.76 -8.59 -1.07
N THR A 82 -4.96 -7.55 -1.36
CA THR A 82 -5.25 -6.62 -2.48
C THR A 82 -5.23 -7.34 -3.81
N VAL A 83 -4.22 -8.17 -4.07
CA VAL A 83 -4.14 -8.95 -5.31
C VAL A 83 -5.28 -9.98 -5.37
N ALA A 84 -5.62 -10.64 -4.25
CA ALA A 84 -6.74 -11.58 -4.22
C ALA A 84 -8.08 -10.90 -4.58
N ALA A 85 -8.34 -9.73 -4.00
CA ALA A 85 -9.52 -8.93 -4.30
C ALA A 85 -9.53 -8.44 -5.76
N ALA A 86 -8.39 -7.96 -6.27
CA ALA A 86 -8.27 -7.48 -7.64
C ALA A 86 -8.58 -8.58 -8.67
N VAL A 87 -8.05 -9.79 -8.46
CA VAL A 87 -8.37 -10.97 -9.29
C VAL A 87 -9.87 -11.26 -9.32
N ALA A 88 -10.55 -11.15 -8.17
CA ALA A 88 -11.97 -11.41 -8.07
C ALA A 88 -12.84 -10.33 -8.76
N ILE A 89 -12.36 -9.08 -8.79
CA ILE A 89 -13.07 -7.95 -9.39
C ILE A 89 -12.89 -7.91 -10.91
N GLU A 90 -11.65 -8.00 -11.40
CA GLU A 90 -11.34 -7.93 -12.83
C GLU A 90 -10.18 -8.89 -13.17
N PRO A 91 -10.48 -10.13 -13.57
CA PRO A 91 -9.46 -11.13 -13.89
C PRO A 91 -8.49 -10.75 -15.00
N LYS A 92 -8.83 -9.79 -15.88
CA LYS A 92 -7.97 -9.35 -16.99
C LYS A 92 -6.76 -8.52 -16.54
N GLY A 93 -6.75 -8.04 -15.29
CA GLY A 93 -5.63 -7.32 -14.71
C GLY A 93 -5.97 -5.91 -14.23
N ALA A 94 -4.98 -5.25 -13.63
CA ALA A 94 -5.08 -3.87 -13.15
C ALA A 94 -3.83 -3.06 -13.50
N TRP A 95 -4.00 -1.74 -13.64
CA TRP A 95 -2.87 -0.80 -13.60
C TRP A 95 -2.34 -0.69 -12.17
N LEU A 96 -1.05 -0.91 -11.96
CA LEU A 96 -0.40 -0.75 -10.67
C LEU A 96 0.16 0.67 -10.53
N LEU A 97 -0.44 1.46 -9.64
CA LEU A 97 0.11 2.75 -9.23
C LEU A 97 0.64 2.64 -7.81
N ALA A 98 1.93 2.92 -7.61
CA ALA A 98 2.58 2.78 -6.31
C ALA A 98 3.76 3.74 -6.19
N THR A 99 4.36 3.83 -4.99
CA THR A 99 5.64 4.53 -4.82
C THR A 99 6.74 3.86 -5.64
N ARG A 100 7.79 4.62 -5.98
CA ARG A 100 8.98 4.08 -6.64
C ARG A 100 9.57 2.89 -5.89
N GLY A 101 9.65 2.98 -4.56
CA GLY A 101 10.14 1.87 -3.72
C GLY A 101 9.30 0.59 -3.87
N THR A 102 7.97 0.72 -3.96
CA THR A 102 7.09 -0.43 -4.21
C THR A 102 7.34 -1.02 -5.60
N MET A 103 7.42 -0.17 -6.62
CA MET A 103 7.64 -0.60 -8.02
C MET A 103 8.97 -1.32 -8.18
N GLU A 104 10.06 -0.73 -7.68
CA GLU A 104 11.41 -1.29 -7.80
C GLU A 104 11.62 -2.54 -6.94
N SER A 105 10.91 -2.67 -5.82
CA SER A 105 10.97 -3.88 -5.00
C SER A 105 10.39 -5.12 -5.68
N GLY A 106 9.59 -4.95 -6.74
CA GLY A 106 8.88 -6.04 -7.40
C GLY A 106 7.82 -6.73 -6.52
N LEU A 107 7.46 -6.12 -5.39
CA LEU A 107 6.68 -6.79 -4.34
C LEU A 107 5.27 -7.15 -4.81
N TYR A 108 4.56 -6.22 -5.46
CA TYR A 108 3.23 -6.49 -6.02
C TYR A 108 3.31 -7.50 -7.17
N GLN A 109 4.31 -7.38 -8.04
CA GLN A 109 4.53 -8.28 -9.16
C GLN A 109 4.76 -9.73 -8.69
N LYS A 110 5.59 -9.92 -7.66
CA LYS A 110 5.83 -11.22 -7.01
C LYS A 110 4.53 -11.86 -6.51
N TYR A 111 3.63 -11.10 -5.87
CA TYR A 111 2.37 -11.65 -5.35
C TYR A 111 1.30 -11.83 -6.43
N ALA A 112 1.30 -11.00 -7.47
CA ALA A 112 0.44 -11.15 -8.64
C ALA A 112 0.81 -12.37 -9.48
N GLU A 113 2.11 -12.62 -9.69
CA GLU A 113 2.62 -13.76 -10.44
C GLU A 113 2.19 -15.10 -9.81
N LYS A 114 2.23 -15.21 -8.48
CA LYS A 114 1.73 -16.39 -7.75
C LYS A 114 0.26 -16.72 -8.05
N ARG A 115 -0.53 -15.74 -8.50
CA ARG A 115 -1.95 -15.90 -8.86
C ARG A 115 -2.21 -15.81 -10.36
N GLY A 116 -1.16 -15.73 -11.18
CA GLY A 116 -1.29 -15.53 -12.63
C GLY A 116 -2.00 -14.22 -13.00
N TYR A 117 -1.93 -13.21 -12.13
CA TYR A 117 -2.66 -11.96 -12.30
C TYR A 117 -1.85 -10.91 -13.06
N PRO A 118 -2.35 -10.36 -14.19
CA PRO A 118 -1.63 -9.34 -14.92
C PRO A 118 -1.63 -7.99 -14.19
N LEU A 119 -0.44 -7.45 -13.92
CA LEU A 119 -0.27 -6.06 -13.47
C LEU A 119 0.43 -5.25 -14.57
N PHE A 120 -0.21 -4.16 -14.98
CA PHE A 120 0.32 -3.23 -15.96
C PHE A 120 0.91 -2.02 -15.24
N THR A 121 2.11 -1.62 -15.61
CA THR A 121 2.80 -0.51 -14.95
C THR A 121 2.81 0.73 -15.83
N PRO A 122 2.64 1.94 -15.26
CA PRO A 122 2.70 3.17 -16.02
C PRO A 122 4.08 3.38 -16.66
N SER A 123 4.17 4.28 -17.65
CA SER A 123 5.45 4.65 -18.25
C SER A 123 6.39 5.30 -17.19
N PRO A 124 7.71 5.37 -17.43
CA PRO A 124 8.61 6.04 -16.49
C PRO A 124 8.28 7.52 -16.22
N GLU A 125 7.64 8.20 -17.17
CA GLU A 125 7.17 9.58 -17.01
C GLU A 125 5.96 9.64 -16.09
N ASP A 126 4.96 8.80 -16.37
CA ASP A 126 3.75 8.68 -15.57
C ASP A 126 4.06 8.25 -14.13
N GLN A 127 5.03 7.34 -13.96
CA GLN A 127 5.47 6.91 -12.65
C GLN A 127 6.06 8.08 -11.82
N ARG A 128 6.67 9.09 -12.47
CA ARG A 128 7.11 10.31 -11.76
C ARG A 128 5.92 11.13 -11.29
N THR A 129 4.89 11.28 -12.13
CA THR A 129 3.65 11.97 -11.76
C THR A 129 2.91 11.26 -10.61
N VAL A 130 2.87 9.92 -10.63
CA VAL A 130 2.32 9.13 -9.51
C VAL A 130 3.10 9.39 -8.22
N GLN A 131 4.43 9.38 -8.30
CA GLN A 131 5.28 9.65 -7.14
C GLN A 131 5.07 11.07 -6.59
N GLU A 132 4.96 12.07 -7.46
CA GLU A 132 4.69 13.46 -7.08
C GLU A 132 3.30 13.62 -6.42
N SER A 133 2.26 12.99 -6.99
CA SER A 133 0.92 12.97 -6.40
C SER A 133 0.93 12.39 -4.98
N ILE A 134 1.61 11.24 -4.78
CA ILE A 134 1.76 10.62 -3.45
C ILE A 134 2.49 11.56 -2.48
N GLU A 135 3.56 12.22 -2.91
CA GLU A 135 4.34 13.14 -2.07
C GLU A 135 3.53 14.39 -1.68
N LEU A 136 2.70 14.91 -2.58
CA LEU A 136 1.78 16.02 -2.30
C LEU A 136 0.74 15.62 -1.26
N VAL A 137 0.07 14.48 -1.42
CA VAL A 137 -0.89 13.98 -0.42
C VAL A 137 -0.22 13.77 0.93
N LYS A 138 0.98 13.17 0.95
CA LYS A 138 1.77 12.98 2.17
C LYS A 138 2.11 14.30 2.86
N ALA A 139 2.27 15.39 2.10
CA ALA A 139 2.48 16.74 2.59
C ALA A 139 1.18 17.49 2.96
N GLY A 140 0.02 16.83 2.91
CA GLY A 140 -1.29 17.43 3.22
C GLY A 140 -1.91 18.22 2.05
N ARG A 141 -1.38 18.07 0.83
CA ARG A 141 -1.83 18.75 -0.39
C ARG A 141 -2.61 17.81 -1.30
N SER A 142 -3.68 17.22 -0.79
CA SER A 142 -4.46 16.21 -1.51
C SER A 142 -5.09 16.72 -2.81
N ASP A 143 -5.57 17.96 -2.83
CA ASP A 143 -6.17 18.57 -4.03
C ASP A 143 -5.14 18.66 -5.18
N ASP A 144 -3.92 19.12 -4.88
CA ASP A 144 -2.84 19.16 -5.86
C ASP A 144 -2.46 17.74 -6.33
N GLY A 145 -2.46 16.78 -5.40
CA GLY A 145 -2.24 15.37 -5.72
C GLY A 145 -3.31 14.80 -6.66
N GLY A 146 -4.59 15.15 -6.44
CA GLY A 146 -5.73 14.75 -7.26
C GLY A 146 -5.69 15.38 -8.67
N VAL A 147 -5.31 16.66 -8.76
CA VAL A 147 -5.11 17.36 -10.03
C VAL A 147 -4.07 16.65 -10.92
N LEU A 148 -3.00 16.12 -10.33
CA LEU A 148 -2.01 15.33 -11.07
C LEU A 148 -2.53 13.92 -11.42
N LEU A 149 -3.25 13.28 -10.50
CA LEU A 149 -3.65 11.88 -10.63
C LEU A 149 -4.72 11.66 -11.70
N ARG A 150 -5.74 12.53 -11.78
CA ARG A 150 -6.87 12.37 -12.71
C ARG A 150 -6.47 12.25 -14.18
N PRO A 151 -5.79 13.23 -14.79
CA PRO A 151 -5.47 13.15 -16.22
C PRO A 151 -4.52 11.97 -16.53
N LEU A 152 -3.72 11.55 -15.55
CA LEU A 152 -2.90 10.35 -15.67
C LEU A 152 -3.77 9.10 -15.75
N VAL A 153 -4.70 8.91 -14.82
CA VAL A 153 -5.60 7.75 -14.78
C VAL A 153 -6.50 7.71 -16.02
N GLU A 154 -7.09 8.83 -16.41
CA GLU A 154 -7.89 8.95 -17.63
C GLU A 154 -7.10 8.50 -18.86
N ARG A 155 -5.83 8.90 -18.97
CA ARG A 155 -4.97 8.48 -20.08
C ARG A 155 -4.62 6.99 -20.02
N LEU A 156 -4.34 6.43 -18.83
CA LEU A 156 -4.09 4.99 -18.69
C LEU A 156 -5.30 4.17 -19.16
N TRP A 157 -6.51 4.63 -18.88
CA TRP A 157 -7.74 4.00 -19.38
C TRP A 157 -7.90 4.08 -20.90
N THR A 158 -7.39 5.13 -21.56
CA THR A 158 -7.37 5.16 -23.04
C THR A 158 -6.39 4.14 -23.64
N VAL A 159 -5.31 3.80 -22.93
CA VAL A 159 -4.37 2.74 -23.34
C VAL A 159 -4.96 1.37 -23.07
N ARG A 160 -5.58 1.18 -21.89
CA ARG A 160 -6.24 -0.06 -21.50
C ARG A 160 -7.32 0.22 -20.45
N ASP A 161 -8.56 -0.10 -20.82
CA ASP A 161 -9.74 0.02 -19.96
C ASP A 161 -9.80 -1.13 -18.94
N ILE A 162 -9.04 -0.97 -17.85
CA ILE A 162 -8.94 -1.88 -16.69
C ILE A 162 -8.82 -1.05 -15.39
N PRO A 163 -9.17 -1.61 -14.22
CA PRO A 163 -9.12 -0.88 -12.96
C PRO A 163 -7.70 -0.47 -12.56
N ILE A 164 -7.64 0.54 -11.69
CA ILE A 164 -6.41 0.98 -11.02
C ILE A 164 -6.28 0.26 -9.67
N CYS A 165 -5.16 -0.44 -9.47
CA CYS A 165 -4.70 -0.88 -8.17
C CYS A 165 -3.90 0.26 -7.52
N ALA A 166 -4.55 1.00 -6.61
CA ALA A 166 -3.96 2.07 -5.82
C ALA A 166 -3.05 1.51 -4.69
N ALA A 167 -1.85 1.05 -5.06
CA ALA A 167 -0.88 0.39 -4.18
C ALA A 167 -0.03 1.37 -3.34
N CYS A 168 -0.66 2.47 -2.91
CA CYS A 168 -0.15 3.41 -1.91
C CYS A 168 -1.36 3.97 -1.15
N THR A 169 -1.30 4.06 0.18
CA THR A 169 -2.43 4.50 1.01
C THR A 169 -2.84 5.96 0.78
N GLU A 170 -1.96 6.75 0.19
CA GLU A 170 -2.19 8.13 -0.24
C GLU A 170 -2.98 8.23 -1.56
N LEU A 171 -2.93 7.21 -2.43
CA LEU A 171 -3.58 7.27 -3.74
C LEU A 171 -5.11 7.30 -3.67
N PRO A 172 -5.79 6.56 -2.77
CA PRO A 172 -7.22 6.74 -2.54
C PRO A 172 -7.59 8.18 -2.14
N LEU A 173 -6.76 8.84 -1.32
CA LEU A 173 -7.01 10.24 -0.94
C LEU A 173 -6.85 11.21 -2.12
N ALA A 174 -5.83 11.00 -2.96
CA ALA A 174 -5.68 11.75 -4.20
C ALA A 174 -6.86 11.51 -5.15
N TYR A 175 -7.36 10.28 -5.25
CA TYR A 175 -8.52 9.93 -6.06
C TYR A 175 -9.78 10.66 -5.59
N ASP A 176 -10.07 10.63 -4.28
CA ASP A 176 -11.22 11.34 -3.70
C ASP A 176 -11.14 12.85 -3.94
N ALA A 177 -9.93 13.43 -3.93
CA ALA A 177 -9.69 14.84 -4.19
C ALA A 177 -9.70 15.22 -5.69
N SER A 178 -9.80 14.24 -6.60
CA SER A 178 -9.63 14.47 -8.04
C SER A 178 -10.89 14.91 -8.79
N GLY A 179 -12.06 14.88 -8.12
CA GLY A 179 -13.37 15.26 -8.66
C GLY A 179 -13.85 14.32 -9.77
#